data_AF-A0A8C0WCH7-F1
#
_entry.id   AF-A0A8C0WCH7-F1
#
_cell.length_a   1.000
_cell.length_b   1.000
_cell.length_c   1.000
_cell.angle_alpha   90.00
_cell.angle_beta   90.00
_cell.angle_gamma   90.00
#
_symmetry.space_group_name_H-M   'P 1'
#
loop_
_entity.id
_entity.type
_entity.pdbx_description
1 polymer ?
#
loop_
_entity_poly.entity_id
_entity_poly.type
_entity_poly.pdbx_seq_one_letter_code
_entity_poly.pdbx_strand_id
1 'polypeptide(L)'
;MWAALRSALRPCARAAVPGLRAYHGDSVAALGTQLNSGSAIYQENYEQMKALVNQLHERAQYVRLGGSEKARALHTARGKLLARERIDNLIDPGSPFLELSQFAGYQLYGDEEVPSGGIITGIGRVSGIECMIVANDATVKGGTYYPITVKKHLRAQEVALQNRLPCIYLVDSGGANLPRQAEIFPDRDHFGRIFYNQAIMSSKNIMQVKAATGEEVSAEDLGGADLHCRKSGVIDHYALDDHHALHLTRKVVRSLNYQKKLDVTVEPSEEPLFPADELYGIVGANLKRNFDVREVVARIVDGSRFNEFKAFYGDTLVTGIKMKT
;
A
#
# COMPACT_ATOMS: atom_id res chain seq x y z
N MET A 1 -21.61 71.48 -1.66
CA MET A 1 -22.52 70.59 -0.92
C MET A 1 -22.54 69.26 -1.66
N TRP A 2 -21.93 68.16 -1.26
CA TRP A 2 -21.37 67.69 -0.01
C TRP A 2 -20.02 67.01 -0.26
N ALA A 3 -19.00 67.38 0.50
CA ALA A 3 -17.77 66.63 0.66
C ALA A 3 -17.54 66.47 2.16
N ALA A 4 -17.92 65.32 2.73
CA ALA A 4 -17.49 64.87 4.06
C ALA A 4 -17.94 63.42 4.31
N LEU A 5 -17.09 62.67 5.05
CA LEU A 5 -17.33 61.38 5.69
C LEU A 5 -17.28 60.11 4.82
N ARG A 6 -16.05 59.70 4.47
CA ARG A 6 -15.63 58.30 4.66
C ARG A 6 -14.34 58.30 5.46
N SER A 7 -14.49 58.32 6.78
CA SER A 7 -13.37 58.14 7.71
C SER A 7 -12.80 56.74 7.56
N ALA A 8 -11.48 56.67 7.60
CA ALA A 8 -10.65 55.48 7.52
C ALA A 8 -11.11 54.36 8.46
N LEU A 9 -11.55 53.24 7.90
CA LEU A 9 -11.45 51.95 8.57
C LEU A 9 -10.09 51.36 8.21
N ARG A 10 -9.09 51.66 9.05
CA ARG A 10 -7.82 50.93 9.04
C ARG A 10 -8.13 49.48 9.43
N PRO A 11 -7.61 48.46 8.72
CA PRO A 11 -7.65 47.11 9.24
C PRO A 11 -6.92 47.10 10.59
N CYS A 12 -7.62 46.65 11.63
CA CYS A 12 -7.03 46.42 12.94
C CYS A 12 -5.85 45.47 12.73
N ALA A 13 -4.62 45.97 12.84
CA ALA A 13 -3.45 45.12 12.90
C ALA A 13 -3.68 44.14 14.04
N ARG A 14 -3.62 42.83 13.76
CA ARG A 14 -3.57 41.81 14.81
C ARG A 14 -2.43 42.21 15.73
N ALA A 15 -2.76 42.62 16.95
CA ALA A 15 -1.76 42.84 17.98
C ALA A 15 -0.92 41.56 18.09
N ALA A 16 0.40 41.71 17.97
CA ALA A 16 1.31 40.62 18.27
C ALA A 16 0.99 40.15 19.69
N VAL A 17 0.55 38.90 19.83
CA VAL A 17 0.37 38.28 21.14
C VAL A 17 1.76 38.29 21.79
N PRO A 18 1.94 38.98 22.94
CA PRO A 18 3.22 38.96 23.66
C PRO A 18 3.60 37.51 23.92
N GLY A 19 4.86 37.18 23.61
CA GLY A 19 5.35 35.80 23.45
C GLY A 19 4.77 34.82 24.46
N LEU A 20 4.28 33.68 23.96
CA LEU A 20 4.06 32.51 24.81
C LEU A 20 5.34 32.31 25.61
N ARG A 21 5.23 32.37 26.94
CA ARG A 21 6.27 31.83 27.81
C ARG A 21 6.38 30.35 27.47
N ALA A 22 7.41 29.98 26.72
CA ALA A 22 7.80 28.59 26.59
C ALA A 22 8.10 28.08 28.00
N TYR A 23 7.27 27.16 28.49
CA TYR A 23 7.54 26.44 29.72
C TYR A 23 8.72 25.50 29.46
N HIS A 24 9.57 25.25 30.46
CA HIS A 24 10.69 24.31 30.30
C HIS A 24 10.22 22.87 29.95
N GLY A 25 8.93 22.58 30.13
CA GLY A 25 8.28 21.32 29.71
C GLY A 25 7.67 21.33 28.31
N ASP A 26 7.73 22.46 27.57
CA ASP A 26 7.24 22.54 26.19
C ASP A 26 8.21 21.88 25.21
N SER A 27 9.49 21.76 25.58
CA SER A 27 10.46 20.89 24.90
C SER A 27 10.27 19.45 25.38
N VAL A 28 9.65 18.62 24.56
CA VAL A 28 9.55 17.19 24.84
C VAL A 28 10.92 16.55 24.63
N ALA A 29 11.43 15.92 25.68
CA ALA A 29 12.70 15.21 25.62
C ALA A 29 12.61 14.08 24.59
N ALA A 30 13.68 13.89 23.82
CA ALA A 30 13.80 12.73 22.97
C ALA A 30 13.79 11.46 23.83
N LEU A 31 13.02 10.46 23.40
CA LEU A 31 13.06 9.11 23.94
C LEU A 31 14.31 8.39 23.45
N GLY A 32 14.65 7.31 24.15
CA GLY A 32 15.69 6.38 23.76
C GLY A 32 17.05 6.71 24.36
N THR A 33 17.91 5.71 24.38
CA THR A 33 19.25 5.79 24.91
C THR A 33 20.27 5.27 23.90
N GLN A 34 21.54 5.68 24.09
CA GLN A 34 22.63 5.08 23.35
C GLN A 34 22.83 3.64 23.84
N LEU A 35 22.56 2.67 22.97
CA LEU A 35 22.67 1.26 23.32
C LEU A 35 24.13 0.82 23.42
N ASN A 36 24.40 -0.08 24.36
CA ASN A 36 25.68 -0.79 24.40
C ASN A 36 25.67 -1.94 23.39
N SER A 37 26.04 -1.63 22.16
CA SER A 37 26.16 -2.60 21.07
C SER A 37 27.20 -3.69 21.36
N GLY A 38 28.16 -3.45 22.25
CA GLY A 38 29.14 -4.46 22.69
C GLY A 38 28.61 -5.47 23.71
N SER A 39 27.39 -5.29 24.23
CA SER A 39 26.82 -6.23 25.19
C SER A 39 26.49 -7.58 24.53
N ALA A 40 26.74 -8.67 25.26
CA ALA A 40 26.45 -10.02 24.78
C ALA A 40 24.97 -10.20 24.40
N ILE A 41 24.07 -9.55 25.16
CA ILE A 41 22.61 -9.57 24.91
C ILE A 41 22.28 -8.91 23.57
N TYR A 42 22.83 -7.71 23.32
CA TYR A 42 22.58 -7.00 22.06
C TYR A 42 23.09 -7.79 20.86
N GLN A 43 24.31 -8.32 20.94
CA GLN A 43 24.92 -9.12 19.87
C GLN A 43 24.13 -10.39 19.57
N GLU A 44 23.69 -11.12 20.62
CA GLU A 44 22.83 -12.29 20.46
C GLU A 44 21.51 -11.93 19.77
N ASN A 45 20.83 -10.88 20.24
CA ASN A 45 19.57 -10.42 19.66
C ASN A 45 19.74 -10.04 18.19
N TYR A 46 20.80 -9.27 17.90
CA TYR A 46 21.09 -8.75 16.57
C TYR A 46 21.31 -9.87 15.57
N GLU A 47 22.18 -10.83 15.88
CA GLU A 47 22.48 -11.95 14.99
C GLU A 47 21.26 -12.85 14.74
N GLN A 48 20.47 -13.13 15.78
CA GLN A 48 19.25 -13.94 15.63
C GLN A 48 18.19 -13.23 14.78
N MET A 49 17.92 -11.95 15.04
CA MET A 49 16.95 -11.18 14.26
C MET A 49 17.40 -11.03 12.81
N LYS A 50 18.68 -10.72 12.59
CA LYS A 50 19.28 -10.63 11.25
C LYS A 50 19.11 -11.94 10.47
N ALA A 51 19.31 -13.09 11.11
CA ALA A 51 19.07 -14.39 10.47
C ALA A 51 17.60 -14.56 10.04
N LEU A 52 16.64 -14.18 10.88
CA LEU A 52 15.20 -14.24 10.54
C LEU A 52 14.83 -13.27 9.40
N VAL A 53 15.38 -12.05 9.42
CA VAL A 53 15.16 -11.07 8.35
C VAL A 53 15.77 -11.55 7.03
N ASN A 54 16.95 -12.17 7.05
CA ASN A 54 17.53 -12.77 5.85
C ASN A 54 16.65 -13.90 5.30
N GLN A 55 16.14 -14.78 6.15
CA GLN A 55 15.18 -15.82 5.74
C GLN A 55 13.90 -15.22 5.15
N LEU A 56 13.40 -14.12 5.73
CA LEU A 56 12.26 -13.38 5.19
C LEU A 56 12.57 -12.85 3.78
N HIS A 57 13.74 -12.23 3.58
CA HIS A 57 14.16 -11.71 2.29
C HIS A 57 14.30 -12.80 1.23
N GLU A 58 14.93 -13.94 1.57
CA GLU A 58 15.06 -15.09 0.65
C GLU A 58 13.68 -15.61 0.22
N ARG A 59 12.75 -15.79 1.16
CA ARG A 59 11.38 -16.22 0.86
C ARG A 59 10.61 -15.17 0.06
N ALA A 60 10.81 -13.89 0.36
CA ALA A 60 10.19 -12.78 -0.37
C ALA A 60 10.67 -12.76 -1.84
N GLN A 61 11.97 -12.98 -2.08
CA GLN A 61 12.54 -13.11 -3.41
C GLN A 61 11.92 -14.29 -4.18
N TYR A 62 11.79 -15.44 -3.53
CA TYR A 62 11.11 -16.60 -4.12
C TYR A 62 9.66 -16.29 -4.51
N VAL A 63 8.87 -15.75 -3.59
CA VAL A 63 7.45 -15.42 -3.86
C VAL A 63 7.30 -14.32 -4.92
N ARG A 64 8.26 -13.39 -5.01
CA ARG A 64 8.26 -12.31 -6.02
C ARG A 64 8.39 -12.84 -7.44
N LEU A 65 8.95 -14.03 -7.62
CA LEU A 65 9.11 -14.67 -8.94
C LEU A 65 7.77 -14.89 -9.65
N GLY A 66 6.67 -15.12 -8.91
CA GLY A 66 5.38 -15.49 -9.50
C GLY A 66 5.29 -16.98 -9.78
N GLY A 67 4.68 -17.37 -10.90
CA GLY A 67 4.56 -18.77 -11.31
C GLY A 67 5.89 -19.43 -11.69
N SER A 68 5.82 -20.69 -12.12
CA SER A 68 7.01 -21.43 -12.54
C SER A 68 7.74 -20.74 -13.70
N GLU A 69 9.05 -20.99 -13.84
CA GLU A 69 9.84 -20.47 -14.96
C GLU A 69 9.20 -20.76 -16.32
N LYS A 70 8.70 -21.99 -16.52
CA LYS A 70 7.96 -22.37 -17.73
C LYS A 70 6.73 -21.49 -17.96
N ALA A 71 5.94 -21.21 -16.92
CA ALA A 71 4.75 -20.37 -17.03
C ALA A 71 5.10 -18.92 -17.39
N ARG A 72 6.18 -18.37 -16.80
CA ARG A 72 6.67 -17.02 -17.08
C ARG A 72 7.24 -16.88 -18.48
N ALA A 73 8.00 -17.88 -18.95
CA ALA A 73 8.50 -17.94 -20.31
C ALA A 73 7.34 -18.02 -21.32
N LEU A 74 6.32 -18.84 -21.06
CA LEU A 74 5.13 -18.92 -21.92
C LEU A 74 4.36 -17.59 -21.96
N HIS A 75 4.22 -16.91 -20.82
CA HIS A 75 3.55 -15.62 -20.73
C HIS A 75 4.26 -14.53 -21.52
N THR A 76 5.57 -14.41 -21.35
CA THR A 76 6.41 -13.42 -22.04
C THR A 76 6.58 -13.72 -23.53
N ALA A 77 6.59 -14.99 -23.94
CA ALA A 77 6.60 -15.39 -25.35
C ALA A 77 5.37 -14.91 -26.14
N ARG A 78 4.27 -14.57 -25.45
CA ARG A 78 3.06 -13.94 -26.04
C ARG A 78 3.16 -12.41 -26.12
N GLY A 79 4.33 -11.83 -25.82
CA GLY A 79 4.52 -10.38 -25.81
C GLY A 79 3.87 -9.65 -24.63
N LYS A 80 3.48 -10.38 -23.57
CA LYS A 80 2.82 -9.82 -22.37
C LYS A 80 3.85 -9.49 -21.29
N LEU A 81 3.65 -8.39 -20.59
CA LEU A 81 4.43 -8.04 -19.40
C LEU A 81 3.99 -8.90 -18.20
N LEU A 82 4.92 -9.23 -17.31
CA LEU A 82 4.60 -9.87 -16.03
C LEU A 82 3.86 -8.89 -15.10
N ALA A 83 3.11 -9.40 -14.13
CA ALA A 83 2.29 -8.58 -13.24
C ALA A 83 3.08 -7.46 -12.52
N ARG A 84 4.27 -7.78 -12.00
CA ARG A 84 5.13 -6.79 -11.33
C ARG A 84 5.79 -5.83 -12.32
N GLU A 85 6.14 -6.28 -13.52
CA GLU A 85 6.63 -5.39 -14.58
C GLU A 85 5.55 -4.37 -14.99
N ARG A 86 4.29 -4.80 -15.08
CA ARG A 86 3.17 -3.88 -15.34
C ARG A 86 3.02 -2.84 -14.24
N ILE A 87 3.16 -3.23 -12.96
CA ILE A 87 3.14 -2.29 -11.83
C ILE A 87 4.31 -1.31 -11.94
N ASP A 88 5.52 -1.80 -12.16
CA ASP A 88 6.74 -0.98 -12.26
C ASP A 88 6.65 0.01 -13.44
N ASN A 89 6.01 -0.37 -14.55
CA ASN A 89 5.75 0.52 -15.70
C ASN A 89 4.55 1.46 -15.50
N LEU A 90 3.67 1.17 -14.54
CA LEU A 90 2.48 1.98 -14.23
C LEU A 90 2.80 3.11 -13.26
N ILE A 91 3.57 2.83 -12.22
CA ILE A 91 3.88 3.79 -11.16
C ILE A 91 4.84 4.88 -11.63
N ASP A 92 4.90 5.98 -10.90
CA ASP A 92 5.79 7.09 -11.21
C ASP A 92 7.26 6.67 -11.02
N PRO A 93 8.18 7.06 -11.92
CA PRO A 93 9.59 6.72 -11.80
C PRO A 93 10.17 7.12 -10.45
N GLY A 94 10.85 6.17 -9.78
CA GLY A 94 11.45 6.37 -8.46
C GLY A 94 10.45 6.41 -7.29
N SER A 95 9.15 6.29 -7.54
CA SER A 95 8.16 6.21 -6.46
C SER A 95 8.15 4.83 -5.79
N PRO A 96 7.93 4.76 -4.47
CA PRO A 96 7.84 3.49 -3.77
C PRO A 96 6.53 2.76 -4.12
N PHE A 97 6.56 1.44 -3.98
CA PHE A 97 5.38 0.59 -4.02
C PHE A 97 5.24 -0.17 -2.70
N LEU A 98 4.16 0.09 -1.96
CA LEU A 98 3.84 -0.61 -0.72
C LEU A 98 3.01 -1.85 -1.04
N GLU A 99 3.69 -2.99 -1.25
CA GLU A 99 3.04 -4.28 -1.52
C GLU A 99 2.32 -4.80 -0.27
N LEU A 100 1.07 -5.27 -0.43
CA LEU A 100 0.25 -5.83 0.62
C LEU A 100 0.20 -7.35 0.53
N SER A 101 0.35 -8.01 1.68
CA SER A 101 0.17 -9.46 1.82
C SER A 101 0.99 -10.26 0.78
N GLN A 102 2.27 -9.92 0.65
CA GLN A 102 3.19 -10.55 -0.32
C GLN A 102 3.19 -12.08 -0.20
N PHE A 103 3.13 -12.61 1.01
CA PHE A 103 3.12 -14.05 1.32
C PHE A 103 1.74 -14.71 1.30
N ALA A 104 0.71 -14.05 0.77
CA ALA A 104 -0.59 -14.70 0.60
C ALA A 104 -0.43 -16.02 -0.19
N GLY A 105 -1.10 -17.08 0.26
CA GLY A 105 -1.03 -18.40 -0.37
C GLY A 105 0.24 -19.21 -0.06
N TYR A 106 1.24 -18.66 0.63
CA TYR A 106 2.47 -19.38 0.99
C TYR A 106 2.15 -20.60 1.86
N GLN A 107 2.47 -21.79 1.35
CA GLN A 107 2.24 -23.10 2.01
C GLN A 107 0.78 -23.35 2.43
N LEU A 108 -0.19 -22.70 1.77
CA LEU A 108 -1.61 -22.78 2.16
C LEU A 108 -2.36 -23.95 1.51
N TYR A 109 -1.97 -24.36 0.29
CA TYR A 109 -2.74 -25.30 -0.54
C TYR A 109 -2.04 -26.64 -0.72
N GLY A 110 -1.34 -27.11 0.33
CA GLY A 110 -0.57 -28.36 0.28
C GLY A 110 0.53 -28.27 -0.78
N ASP A 111 0.49 -29.17 -1.76
CA ASP A 111 1.48 -29.25 -2.84
C ASP A 111 1.29 -28.17 -3.91
N GLU A 112 0.20 -27.41 -3.87
CA GLU A 112 -0.04 -26.33 -4.81
C GLU A 112 0.57 -25.02 -4.34
N GLU A 113 1.55 -24.53 -5.08
CA GLU A 113 2.09 -23.19 -4.88
C GLU A 113 1.21 -22.13 -5.54
N VAL A 114 0.83 -21.13 -4.74
CA VAL A 114 0.08 -19.95 -5.20
C VAL A 114 0.77 -18.68 -4.69
N PRO A 115 1.96 -18.33 -5.24
CA PRO A 115 2.74 -17.18 -4.77
C PRO A 115 1.92 -15.89 -4.79
N SER A 116 2.01 -15.12 -3.70
CA SER A 116 1.23 -13.89 -3.49
C SER A 116 -0.29 -14.05 -3.64
N GLY A 117 -0.82 -15.27 -3.61
CA GLY A 117 -2.23 -15.57 -3.85
C GLY A 117 -2.63 -15.39 -5.31
N GLY A 118 -1.70 -15.39 -6.26
CA GLY A 118 -1.96 -15.15 -7.69
C GLY A 118 -2.39 -13.71 -8.02
N ILE A 119 -2.21 -12.78 -7.08
CA ILE A 119 -2.59 -11.38 -7.23
C ILE A 119 -1.64 -10.47 -6.45
N ILE A 120 -1.11 -9.45 -7.10
CA ILE A 120 -0.25 -8.45 -6.49
C ILE A 120 -1.10 -7.24 -6.16
N THR A 121 -1.12 -6.86 -4.89
CA THR A 121 -1.88 -5.71 -4.42
C THR A 121 -0.97 -4.75 -3.68
N GLY A 122 -1.20 -3.46 -3.81
CA GLY A 122 -0.37 -2.48 -3.12
C GLY A 122 -0.70 -1.04 -3.45
N ILE A 123 -0.03 -0.12 -2.77
CA ILE A 123 -0.20 1.31 -2.98
C ILE A 123 1.01 1.84 -3.74
N GLY A 124 0.77 2.44 -4.89
CA GLY A 124 1.79 3.08 -5.71
C GLY A 124 1.35 4.47 -6.14
N ARG A 125 2.31 5.34 -6.47
CA ARG A 125 2.01 6.67 -7.00
C ARG A 125 1.85 6.60 -8.52
N VAL A 126 0.74 7.07 -9.05
CA VAL A 126 0.46 7.12 -10.49
C VAL A 126 0.04 8.54 -10.84
N SER A 127 0.82 9.21 -11.69
CA SER A 127 0.57 10.61 -12.08
C SER A 127 0.44 11.55 -10.86
N GLY A 128 1.27 11.34 -9.84
CA GLY A 128 1.28 12.11 -8.60
C GLY A 128 0.29 11.64 -7.52
N ILE A 129 -0.65 10.75 -7.86
CA ILE A 129 -1.75 10.31 -6.98
C ILE A 129 -1.44 8.94 -6.39
N GLU A 130 -1.66 8.75 -5.08
CA GLU A 130 -1.57 7.43 -4.44
C GLU A 130 -2.78 6.59 -4.84
N CYS A 131 -2.55 5.46 -5.50
CA CYS A 131 -3.58 4.56 -5.99
C CYS A 131 -3.42 3.17 -5.37
N MET A 132 -4.55 2.53 -5.07
CA MET A 132 -4.58 1.10 -4.83
C MET A 132 -4.46 0.39 -6.19
N ILE A 133 -3.44 -0.43 -6.36
CA ILE A 133 -3.22 -1.22 -7.56
C ILE A 133 -3.47 -2.69 -7.22
N VAL A 134 -4.23 -3.35 -8.08
CA VAL A 134 -4.57 -4.78 -7.98
C VAL A 134 -4.26 -5.42 -9.33
N ALA A 135 -3.24 -6.27 -9.39
CA ALA A 135 -2.76 -6.90 -10.61
C ALA A 135 -2.81 -8.42 -10.49
N ASN A 136 -3.54 -9.09 -11.37
CA ASN A 136 -3.54 -10.54 -11.43
C ASN A 136 -2.20 -11.05 -11.99
N ASP A 137 -1.69 -12.15 -11.45
CA ASP A 137 -0.53 -12.85 -11.98
C ASP A 137 -0.98 -14.08 -12.77
N ALA A 138 -1.10 -13.92 -14.08
CA ALA A 138 -1.50 -14.98 -15.00
C ALA A 138 -0.53 -16.18 -14.99
N THR A 139 0.70 -16.00 -14.52
CA THR A 139 1.70 -17.08 -14.44
C THR A 139 1.42 -18.03 -13.27
N VAL A 140 0.67 -17.58 -12.26
CA VAL A 140 0.26 -18.38 -11.10
C VAL A 140 -1.09 -19.02 -11.39
N LYS A 141 -1.08 -20.31 -11.74
CA LYS A 141 -2.30 -21.11 -11.98
C LYS A 141 -3.27 -20.44 -12.98
N GLY A 142 -2.73 -19.78 -14.01
CA GLY A 142 -3.51 -19.05 -15.01
C GLY A 142 -4.19 -17.77 -14.49
N GLY A 143 -3.73 -17.22 -13.36
CA GLY A 143 -4.36 -16.08 -12.71
C GLY A 143 -5.73 -16.40 -12.10
N THR A 144 -6.05 -17.68 -11.92
CA THR A 144 -7.35 -18.11 -11.36
C THR A 144 -7.48 -17.69 -9.89
N TYR A 145 -8.69 -17.31 -9.49
CA TYR A 145 -8.98 -16.95 -8.12
C TYR A 145 -9.07 -18.19 -7.23
N TYR A 146 -8.14 -18.32 -6.31
CA TYR A 146 -8.24 -19.21 -5.14
C TYR A 146 -8.99 -18.47 -4.02
N PRO A 147 -9.43 -19.17 -2.95
CA PRO A 147 -10.06 -18.52 -1.79
C PRO A 147 -9.21 -17.38 -1.21
N ILE A 148 -7.89 -17.55 -1.15
CA ILE A 148 -6.97 -16.51 -0.66
C ILE A 148 -6.88 -15.31 -1.62
N THR A 149 -7.03 -15.55 -2.94
CA THR A 149 -7.03 -14.49 -3.95
C THR A 149 -8.22 -13.56 -3.75
N VAL A 150 -9.42 -14.14 -3.51
CA VAL A 150 -10.62 -13.36 -3.19
C VAL A 150 -10.40 -12.55 -1.92
N LYS A 151 -9.93 -13.19 -0.85
CA LYS A 151 -9.67 -12.52 0.43
C LYS A 151 -8.67 -11.36 0.29
N LYS A 152 -7.58 -11.57 -0.44
CA LYS A 152 -6.55 -10.54 -0.70
C LYS A 152 -7.10 -9.39 -1.54
N HIS A 153 -7.90 -9.68 -2.56
CA HIS A 153 -8.55 -8.65 -3.38
C HIS A 153 -9.52 -7.81 -2.54
N LEU A 154 -10.38 -8.44 -1.75
CA LEU A 154 -11.30 -7.73 -0.85
C LEU A 154 -10.57 -6.89 0.17
N ARG A 155 -9.45 -7.40 0.74
CA ARG A 155 -8.62 -6.62 1.65
C ARG A 155 -8.02 -5.38 0.98
N ALA A 156 -7.58 -5.48 -0.27
CA ALA A 156 -7.08 -4.33 -1.02
C ALA A 156 -8.18 -3.26 -1.23
N GLN A 157 -9.40 -3.67 -1.57
CA GLN A 157 -10.53 -2.76 -1.70
C GLN A 157 -10.94 -2.12 -0.37
N GLU A 158 -10.86 -2.87 0.74
CA GLU A 158 -11.13 -2.33 2.08
C GLU A 158 -10.12 -1.23 2.43
N VAL A 159 -8.82 -1.46 2.20
CA VAL A 159 -7.77 -0.45 2.39
C VAL A 159 -8.04 0.77 1.50
N ALA A 160 -8.40 0.55 0.23
CA ALA A 160 -8.72 1.64 -0.69
C ALA A 160 -9.92 2.47 -0.22
N LEU A 161 -10.99 1.81 0.24
CA LEU A 161 -12.20 2.46 0.75
C LEU A 161 -11.90 3.29 2.00
N GLN A 162 -11.19 2.71 2.99
CA GLN A 162 -10.87 3.37 4.25
C GLN A 162 -9.94 4.58 4.06
N ASN A 163 -9.04 4.52 3.08
CA ASN A 163 -8.05 5.57 2.83
C ASN A 163 -8.39 6.47 1.61
N ARG A 164 -9.55 6.28 0.99
CA ARG A 164 -10.01 7.02 -0.20
C ARG A 164 -9.00 7.01 -1.35
N LEU A 165 -8.44 5.83 -1.64
CA LEU A 165 -7.47 5.63 -2.71
C LEU A 165 -8.20 5.23 -4.01
N PRO A 166 -7.98 5.94 -5.13
CA PRO A 166 -8.41 5.46 -6.45
C PRO A 166 -7.90 4.04 -6.72
N CYS A 167 -8.74 3.19 -7.33
CA CYS A 167 -8.43 1.79 -7.60
C CYS A 167 -8.08 1.58 -9.07
N ILE A 168 -6.96 0.90 -9.32
CA ILE A 168 -6.53 0.44 -10.64
C ILE A 168 -6.46 -1.08 -10.64
N TYR A 169 -7.22 -1.71 -11.51
CA TYR A 169 -7.27 -3.16 -11.68
C TYR A 169 -6.58 -3.55 -12.99
N LEU A 170 -5.41 -4.20 -12.89
CA LEU A 170 -4.71 -4.81 -14.02
C LEU A 170 -5.17 -6.26 -14.13
N VAL A 171 -6.21 -6.49 -14.94
CA VAL A 171 -6.94 -7.74 -14.97
C VAL A 171 -6.37 -8.65 -16.06
N ASP A 172 -5.96 -9.84 -15.62
CA ASP A 172 -5.38 -10.90 -16.45
C ASP A 172 -5.59 -12.23 -15.70
N SER A 173 -6.83 -12.74 -15.74
CA SER A 173 -7.30 -13.85 -14.89
C SER A 173 -8.12 -14.85 -15.69
N GLY A 174 -7.77 -16.14 -15.58
CA GLY A 174 -8.53 -17.24 -16.17
C GLY A 174 -9.83 -17.61 -15.45
N GLY A 175 -10.32 -16.79 -14.51
CA GLY A 175 -11.58 -17.03 -13.79
C GLY A 175 -11.38 -17.57 -12.37
N ALA A 176 -12.25 -18.48 -11.93
CA ALA A 176 -12.24 -19.04 -10.57
C ALA A 176 -11.60 -20.43 -10.54
N ASN A 177 -10.94 -20.78 -9.42
CA ASN A 177 -10.50 -22.15 -9.17
C ASN A 177 -11.71 -23.05 -8.90
N LEU A 178 -12.18 -23.74 -9.95
CA LEU A 178 -13.41 -24.54 -9.92
C LEU A 178 -13.44 -25.62 -8.82
N PRO A 179 -12.35 -26.36 -8.52
CA PRO A 179 -12.36 -27.33 -7.43
C PRO A 179 -12.71 -26.73 -6.07
N ARG A 180 -12.45 -25.42 -5.87
CA ARG A 180 -12.70 -24.68 -4.63
C ARG A 180 -13.84 -23.68 -4.74
N GLN A 181 -14.71 -23.81 -5.75
CA GLN A 181 -15.75 -22.81 -6.04
C GLN A 181 -16.65 -22.48 -4.83
N ALA A 182 -16.89 -23.45 -3.93
CA ALA A 182 -17.74 -23.24 -2.76
C ALA A 182 -17.15 -22.24 -1.76
N GLU A 183 -15.82 -22.10 -1.75
CA GLU A 183 -15.06 -21.14 -0.93
C GLU A 183 -14.74 -19.84 -1.69
N ILE A 184 -15.23 -19.71 -2.94
CA ILE A 184 -14.93 -18.59 -3.83
C ILE A 184 -16.20 -17.85 -4.24
N PHE A 185 -17.34 -18.52 -4.36
CA PHE A 185 -18.52 -17.99 -5.03
C PHE A 185 -19.67 -17.55 -4.11
N PRO A 186 -20.22 -18.40 -3.22
CA PRO A 186 -21.59 -18.20 -2.72
C PRO A 186 -21.74 -17.19 -1.57
N ASP A 187 -20.71 -16.96 -0.75
CA ASP A 187 -20.87 -16.26 0.53
C ASP A 187 -20.73 -14.73 0.40
N ARG A 188 -21.14 -14.00 1.45
CA ARG A 188 -21.17 -12.53 1.51
C ARG A 188 -19.81 -11.88 1.21
N ASP A 189 -18.74 -12.52 1.63
CA ASP A 189 -17.34 -12.05 1.47
C ASP A 189 -16.57 -12.89 0.43
N HIS A 190 -17.30 -13.46 -0.53
CA HIS A 190 -16.76 -14.18 -1.69
C HIS A 190 -16.71 -13.28 -2.94
N PHE A 191 -16.40 -13.85 -4.11
CA PHE A 191 -16.03 -13.13 -5.34
C PHE A 191 -17.01 -12.01 -5.72
N GLY A 192 -18.32 -12.23 -5.57
CA GLY A 192 -19.35 -11.22 -5.86
C GLY A 192 -19.20 -9.92 -5.07
N ARG A 193 -18.56 -9.98 -3.89
CA ARG A 193 -18.31 -8.81 -3.05
C ARG A 193 -17.37 -7.78 -3.69
N ILE A 194 -16.51 -8.22 -4.62
CA ILE A 194 -15.62 -7.34 -5.38
C ILE A 194 -16.44 -6.28 -6.14
N PHE A 195 -17.50 -6.70 -6.82
CA PHE A 195 -18.37 -5.83 -7.60
C PHE A 195 -19.20 -4.90 -6.71
N TYR A 196 -19.73 -5.44 -5.61
CA TYR A 196 -20.42 -4.62 -4.61
C TYR A 196 -19.52 -3.51 -4.08
N ASN A 197 -18.28 -3.82 -3.71
CA ASN A 197 -17.32 -2.84 -3.22
C ASN A 197 -16.95 -1.80 -4.28
N GLN A 198 -16.81 -2.20 -5.55
CA GLN A 198 -16.57 -1.26 -6.66
C GLN A 198 -17.72 -0.26 -6.79
N ALA A 199 -18.98 -0.72 -6.74
CA ALA A 199 -20.15 0.16 -6.79
C ALA A 199 -20.21 1.10 -5.57
N ILE A 200 -19.91 0.60 -4.37
CA ILE A 200 -19.87 1.42 -3.14
C ILE A 200 -18.74 2.46 -3.20
N MET A 201 -17.55 2.10 -3.66
CA MET A 201 -16.44 3.04 -3.80
C MET A 201 -16.74 4.11 -4.86
N SER A 202 -17.30 3.70 -6.00
CA SER A 202 -17.73 4.63 -7.06
C SER A 202 -18.76 5.65 -6.54
N SER A 203 -19.78 5.22 -5.79
CA SER A 203 -20.76 6.14 -5.19
C SER A 203 -20.17 7.10 -4.15
N LYS A 204 -18.97 6.82 -3.62
CA LYS A 204 -18.20 7.70 -2.72
C LYS A 204 -17.18 8.58 -3.45
N ASN A 205 -17.25 8.64 -4.79
CA ASN A 205 -16.31 9.31 -5.69
C ASN A 205 -14.88 8.79 -5.55
N ILE A 206 -14.71 7.50 -5.30
CA ILE A 206 -13.42 6.81 -5.36
C ILE A 206 -13.36 6.13 -6.73
N MET A 207 -12.53 6.69 -7.61
CA MET A 207 -12.37 6.22 -8.99
C MET A 207 -12.06 4.72 -9.04
N GLN A 208 -12.65 4.03 -10.02
CA GLN A 208 -12.37 2.64 -10.37
C GLN A 208 -11.92 2.59 -11.84
N VAL A 209 -10.71 2.14 -12.12
CA VAL A 209 -10.18 1.95 -13.48
C VAL A 209 -9.76 0.51 -13.65
N LYS A 210 -10.17 -0.11 -14.76
CA LYS A 210 -9.79 -1.46 -15.14
C LYS A 210 -9.03 -1.43 -16.46
N ALA A 211 -7.83 -2.00 -16.47
CA ALA A 211 -7.08 -2.32 -17.68
C ALA A 211 -7.11 -3.84 -17.86
N ALA A 212 -7.86 -4.32 -18.85
CA ALA A 212 -7.80 -5.70 -19.27
C ALA A 212 -6.62 -5.85 -20.24
N THR A 213 -5.61 -6.63 -19.85
CA THR A 213 -4.36 -6.76 -20.60
C THR A 213 -4.14 -8.19 -21.07
N GLY A 214 -3.94 -8.37 -22.38
CA GLY A 214 -3.62 -9.66 -22.98
C GLY A 214 -4.77 -10.67 -23.03
N GLU A 215 -5.98 -10.18 -23.29
CA GLU A 215 -7.11 -10.98 -23.77
C GLU A 215 -6.90 -11.26 -25.27
N GLU A 216 -6.44 -12.47 -25.62
CA GLU A 216 -6.46 -12.95 -27.00
C GLU A 216 -7.82 -13.59 -27.27
N VAL A 217 -8.68 -12.88 -27.98
CA VAL A 217 -10.04 -13.32 -28.28
C VAL A 217 -10.16 -13.42 -29.81
N SER A 218 -10.54 -14.59 -30.33
CA SER A 218 -10.68 -14.76 -31.78
C SER A 218 -11.88 -13.96 -32.32
N ALA A 219 -11.95 -13.75 -33.64
CA ALA A 219 -13.06 -13.03 -34.27
C ALA A 219 -14.43 -13.73 -34.11
N GLU A 220 -14.44 -15.03 -33.80
CA GLU A 220 -15.64 -15.82 -33.50
C GLU A 220 -16.03 -15.74 -32.01
N ASP A 221 -15.11 -15.30 -31.15
CA ASP A 221 -15.32 -15.22 -29.72
C ASP A 221 -16.02 -13.91 -29.31
N LEU A 222 -17.16 -14.08 -28.64
CA LEU A 222 -18.01 -13.04 -28.05
C LEU A 222 -17.30 -12.31 -26.90
N GLY A 223 -16.26 -11.49 -27.16
CA GLY A 223 -15.64 -10.74 -26.07
C GLY A 223 -14.37 -9.93 -26.35
N GLY A 224 -13.91 -9.85 -27.59
CA GLY A 224 -12.64 -9.16 -27.90
C GLY A 224 -12.70 -7.64 -27.70
N ALA A 225 -11.54 -7.01 -27.58
CA ALA A 225 -11.42 -5.56 -27.41
C ALA A 225 -12.15 -4.77 -28.52
N ASP A 226 -12.12 -5.26 -29.77
CA ASP A 226 -12.82 -4.64 -30.91
C ASP A 226 -14.35 -4.65 -30.75
N LEU A 227 -14.91 -5.79 -30.32
CA LEU A 227 -16.35 -5.92 -30.05
C LEU A 227 -16.77 -4.92 -28.96
N HIS A 228 -16.02 -4.88 -27.86
CA HIS A 228 -16.41 -4.08 -26.70
C HIS A 228 -16.15 -2.58 -26.85
N CYS A 229 -15.16 -2.17 -27.65
CA CYS A 229 -14.92 -0.77 -27.96
C CYS A 229 -15.86 -0.23 -29.05
N ARG A 230 -16.14 -1.03 -30.10
CA ARG A 230 -16.87 -0.53 -31.29
C ARG A 230 -18.38 -0.81 -31.26
N LYS A 231 -18.81 -1.89 -30.61
CA LYS A 231 -20.21 -2.35 -30.66
C LYS A 231 -20.92 -2.24 -29.31
N SER A 232 -20.37 -2.86 -28.26
CA SER A 232 -21.10 -2.92 -26.98
C SER A 232 -20.90 -1.70 -26.08
N GLY A 233 -19.79 -0.96 -26.23
CA GLY A 233 -19.44 0.17 -25.37
C GLY A 233 -19.04 -0.23 -23.94
N VAL A 234 -18.61 -1.48 -23.72
CA VAL A 234 -18.16 -1.95 -22.39
C VAL A 234 -16.73 -1.51 -22.08
N ILE A 235 -15.93 -1.22 -23.12
CA ILE A 235 -14.57 -0.70 -22.99
C ILE A 235 -14.52 0.72 -23.54
N ASP A 236 -13.98 1.65 -22.75
CA ASP A 236 -13.88 3.07 -23.10
C ASP A 236 -12.64 3.41 -23.94
N HIS A 237 -11.58 2.61 -23.82
CA HIS A 237 -10.27 2.87 -24.41
C HIS A 237 -9.67 1.62 -25.04
N TYR A 238 -9.32 1.71 -26.33
CA TYR A 238 -8.66 0.63 -27.06
C TYR A 238 -7.14 0.74 -26.94
N ALA A 239 -6.50 -0.26 -26.33
CA ALA A 239 -5.04 -0.36 -26.24
C ALA A 239 -4.49 -1.32 -27.30
N LEU A 240 -3.25 -1.10 -27.73
CA LEU A 240 -2.57 -1.94 -28.73
C LEU A 240 -1.74 -3.05 -28.09
N ASP A 241 -1.19 -2.76 -26.91
CA ASP A 241 -0.35 -3.65 -26.12
C ASP A 241 -0.42 -3.22 -24.65
N ASP A 242 0.29 -3.94 -23.78
CA ASP A 242 0.36 -3.66 -22.35
C ASP A 242 0.90 -2.24 -22.08
N HIS A 243 1.94 -1.78 -22.78
CA HIS A 243 2.52 -0.46 -22.56
C HIS A 243 1.52 0.67 -22.89
N HIS A 244 0.78 0.54 -23.99
CA HIS A 244 -0.27 1.48 -24.38
C HIS A 244 -1.42 1.45 -23.36
N ALA A 245 -1.81 0.28 -22.86
CA ALA A 245 -2.84 0.17 -21.81
C ALA A 245 -2.42 0.88 -20.51
N LEU A 246 -1.16 0.71 -20.08
CA LEU A 246 -0.62 1.40 -18.91
C LEU A 246 -0.52 2.92 -19.14
N HIS A 247 -0.13 3.35 -20.33
CA HIS A 247 -0.12 4.77 -20.70
C HIS A 247 -1.52 5.40 -20.60
N LEU A 248 -2.54 4.74 -21.17
CA LEU A 248 -3.93 5.20 -21.11
C LEU A 248 -4.44 5.23 -19.65
N THR A 249 -4.09 4.22 -18.85
CA THR A 249 -4.40 4.19 -17.42
C THR A 249 -3.81 5.41 -16.70
N ARG A 250 -2.54 5.72 -16.93
CA ARG A 250 -1.88 6.92 -16.37
C ARG A 250 -2.57 8.21 -16.82
N LYS A 251 -3.01 8.29 -18.07
CA LYS A 251 -3.75 9.43 -18.63
C LYS A 251 -5.11 9.63 -17.93
N VAL A 252 -5.85 8.54 -17.69
CA VAL A 252 -7.10 8.59 -16.92
C VAL A 252 -6.85 9.09 -15.50
N VAL A 253 -5.86 8.52 -14.80
CA VAL A 253 -5.51 8.95 -13.43
C VAL A 253 -5.10 10.42 -13.40
N ARG A 254 -4.31 10.89 -14.36
CA ARG A 254 -3.89 12.30 -14.47
C ARG A 254 -5.07 13.25 -14.67
N SER A 255 -6.13 12.80 -15.34
CA SER A 255 -7.32 13.61 -15.58
C SER A 255 -8.25 13.72 -14.35
N LEU A 256 -7.96 12.97 -13.28
CA LEU A 256 -8.72 13.07 -12.05
C LEU A 256 -8.48 14.43 -11.41
N ASN A 257 -9.58 15.13 -11.11
CA ASN A 257 -9.56 16.29 -10.22
C ASN A 257 -9.44 15.83 -8.75
N TYR A 258 -8.46 14.98 -8.46
CA TYR A 258 -8.23 14.40 -7.15
C TYR A 258 -7.34 15.32 -6.33
N GLN A 259 -7.84 15.73 -5.16
CA GLN A 259 -7.06 16.43 -4.16
C GLN A 259 -7.16 15.68 -2.84
N LYS A 260 -6.02 15.18 -2.34
CA LYS A 260 -5.95 14.58 -1.02
C LYS A 260 -6.11 15.69 0.02
N LYS A 261 -7.24 15.69 0.72
CA LYS A 261 -7.46 16.57 1.87
C LYS A 261 -6.87 15.90 3.10
N LEU A 262 -5.76 16.43 3.58
CA LEU A 262 -5.18 16.03 4.85
C LEU A 262 -5.86 16.84 5.94
N ASP A 263 -6.62 16.17 6.81
CA ASP A 263 -7.23 16.80 7.99
C ASP A 263 -6.27 16.77 9.20
N VAL A 264 -4.99 16.98 8.90
CA VAL A 264 -3.89 16.96 9.86
C VAL A 264 -2.91 18.08 9.52
N THR A 265 -2.25 18.61 10.54
CA THR A 265 -1.10 19.50 10.33
C THR A 265 0.07 18.67 9.82
N VAL A 266 0.72 19.13 8.74
CA VAL A 266 1.94 18.52 8.21
C VAL A 266 3.10 19.45 8.52
N GLU A 267 4.17 18.88 9.06
CA GLU A 267 5.44 19.54 9.36
C GLU A 267 6.57 18.88 8.55
N PRO A 268 7.73 19.54 8.43
CA PRO A 268 8.91 18.91 7.87
C PRO A 268 9.26 17.62 8.61
N SER A 269 9.54 16.56 7.87
CA SER A 269 10.01 15.28 8.44
C SER A 269 11.42 15.46 9.01
N GLU A 270 11.67 14.87 10.17
CA GLU A 270 13.01 14.74 10.76
C GLU A 270 13.33 13.25 10.94
N GLU A 271 14.58 12.86 10.68
CA GLU A 271 15.02 11.50 10.96
C GLU A 271 15.01 11.23 12.48
N PRO A 272 14.71 9.98 12.91
CA PRO A 272 14.94 9.57 14.29
C PRO A 272 16.41 9.78 14.70
N LEU A 273 16.66 10.05 15.98
CA LEU A 273 18.02 10.27 16.49
C LEU A 273 18.88 9.00 16.48
N PHE A 274 18.23 7.84 16.47
CA PHE A 274 18.88 6.53 16.55
C PHE A 274 18.64 5.73 15.27
N PRO A 275 19.66 4.99 14.78
CA PRO A 275 19.52 4.15 13.59
C PRO A 275 18.46 3.05 13.74
N ALA A 276 17.72 2.78 12.67
CA ALA A 276 16.64 1.78 12.67
C ALA A 276 17.16 0.33 12.71
N ASP A 277 18.39 0.06 12.27
CA ASP A 277 19.02 -1.26 12.34
C ASP A 277 19.31 -1.71 13.78
N GLU A 278 19.43 -0.77 14.72
CA GLU A 278 19.54 -1.09 16.15
C GLU A 278 18.31 -1.83 16.71
N LEU A 279 17.16 -1.78 16.02
CA LEU A 279 15.96 -2.57 16.37
C LEU A 279 16.26 -4.08 16.43
N TYR A 280 17.22 -4.56 15.65
CA TYR A 280 17.61 -5.98 15.66
C TYR A 280 18.19 -6.39 17.01
N GLY A 281 19.01 -5.51 17.62
CA GLY A 281 19.60 -5.76 18.93
C GLY A 281 18.66 -5.47 20.11
N ILE A 282 17.61 -4.65 19.91
CA ILE A 282 16.60 -4.36 20.94
C ILE A 282 15.63 -5.51 21.11
N VAL A 283 14.93 -5.89 20.03
CA VAL A 283 13.80 -6.83 20.10
C VAL A 283 14.30 -8.28 20.17
N GLY A 284 15.30 -8.63 19.35
CA GLY A 284 15.81 -9.99 19.23
C GLY A 284 14.76 -11.03 18.82
N ALA A 285 15.13 -12.31 18.80
CA ALA A 285 14.22 -13.41 18.45
C ALA A 285 13.62 -14.13 19.67
N ASN A 286 14.15 -13.88 20.88
CA ASN A 286 13.72 -14.56 22.08
C ASN A 286 12.48 -13.90 22.69
N LEU A 287 11.31 -14.49 22.45
CA LEU A 287 10.00 -13.99 22.92
C LEU A 287 9.83 -13.93 24.46
N LYS A 288 10.74 -14.54 25.24
CA LYS A 288 10.72 -14.48 26.70
C LYS A 288 11.54 -13.32 27.27
N ARG A 289 12.32 -12.63 26.43
CA ARG A 289 13.18 -11.53 26.85
C ARG A 289 12.39 -10.23 26.81
N ASN A 290 12.33 -9.54 27.94
CA ASN A 290 11.73 -8.21 28.02
C ASN A 290 12.72 -7.17 27.48
N PHE A 291 12.18 -6.12 26.87
CA PHE A 291 12.90 -4.93 26.44
C PHE A 291 12.01 -3.70 26.67
N ASP A 292 12.59 -2.51 26.71
CA ASP A 292 11.81 -1.27 26.80
C ASP A 292 11.29 -0.88 25.41
N VAL A 293 9.96 -0.85 25.25
CA VAL A 293 9.32 -0.44 23.99
C VAL A 293 9.64 1.01 23.61
N ARG A 294 10.04 1.86 24.57
CA ARG A 294 10.46 3.24 24.30
C ARG A 294 11.68 3.29 23.37
N GLU A 295 12.57 2.30 23.44
CA GLU A 295 13.72 2.19 22.52
C GLU A 295 13.27 1.90 21.08
N VAL A 296 12.16 1.18 20.90
CA VAL A 296 11.57 0.96 19.57
C VAL A 296 10.90 2.24 19.07
N VAL A 297 10.10 2.90 19.91
CA VAL A 297 9.43 4.17 19.55
C VAL A 297 10.45 5.23 19.13
N ALA A 298 11.56 5.35 19.86
CA ALA A 298 12.63 6.29 19.58
C ALA A 298 13.27 6.13 18.19
N ARG A 299 13.22 4.93 17.58
CA ARG A 299 13.80 4.63 16.26
C ARG A 299 12.76 4.71 15.12
N ILE A 300 11.53 5.08 15.43
CA ILE A 300 10.41 5.15 14.48
C ILE A 300 9.87 6.58 14.34
N VAL A 301 9.77 7.33 15.44
CA VAL A 301 9.17 8.68 15.41
C VAL A 301 10.21 9.76 15.10
N ASP A 302 9.78 10.80 14.38
CA ASP A 302 10.66 11.91 13.97
C ASP A 302 11.37 12.56 15.16
N GLY A 303 12.67 12.75 15.01
CA GLY A 303 13.54 13.32 16.05
C GLY A 303 13.50 12.57 17.39
N SER A 304 12.99 11.33 17.40
CA SER A 304 12.76 10.52 18.60
C SER A 304 11.88 11.21 19.66
N ARG A 305 11.04 12.19 19.28
CA ARG A 305 10.21 12.97 20.21
C ARG A 305 8.84 12.34 20.44
N PHE A 306 8.54 12.00 21.68
CA PHE A 306 7.27 11.39 22.06
C PHE A 306 6.82 11.89 23.43
N ASN A 307 5.61 12.46 23.49
CA ASN A 307 5.02 12.93 24.74
C ASN A 307 4.21 11.80 25.37
N GLU A 308 4.79 11.14 26.37
CA GLU A 308 4.17 10.01 27.03
C GLU A 308 3.01 10.45 27.93
N PHE A 309 1.83 9.89 27.69
CA PHE A 309 0.65 10.11 28.49
C PHE A 309 0.63 9.12 29.67
N LYS A 310 0.42 9.64 30.89
CA LYS A 310 0.38 8.84 32.13
C LYS A 310 1.64 7.97 32.35
N ALA A 311 2.84 8.52 32.07
CA ALA A 311 4.11 7.80 32.16
C ALA A 311 4.37 7.03 33.48
N PHE A 312 3.75 7.45 34.59
CA PHE A 312 3.90 6.82 35.92
C PHE A 312 2.70 5.97 36.35
N TYR A 313 1.78 5.63 35.45
CA TYR A 313 0.58 4.86 35.76
C TYR A 313 0.29 3.80 34.69
N GLY A 314 0.26 2.53 35.07
CA GLY A 314 0.02 1.41 34.14
C GLY A 314 1.22 1.15 33.23
N ASP A 315 2.38 0.89 33.83
CA ASP A 315 3.70 0.74 33.18
C ASP A 315 3.81 -0.39 32.15
N THR A 316 2.82 -1.27 32.07
CA THR A 316 2.70 -2.32 31.05
C THR A 316 2.20 -1.82 29.69
N LEU A 317 1.73 -0.57 29.59
CA LEU A 317 1.28 0.04 28.34
C LEU A 317 1.82 1.47 28.18
N VAL A 318 2.70 1.67 27.20
CA VAL A 318 3.18 3.00 26.82
C VAL A 318 2.18 3.65 25.87
N THR A 319 1.69 4.83 26.23
CA THR A 319 0.79 5.64 25.40
C THR A 319 1.32 7.06 25.26
N GLY A 320 1.05 7.72 24.15
CA GLY A 320 1.52 9.08 23.95
C GLY A 320 1.31 9.58 22.53
N ILE A 321 1.76 10.81 22.30
CA ILE A 321 1.60 11.52 21.03
C ILE A 321 3.00 11.86 20.51
N LYS A 322 3.28 11.53 19.24
CA LYS A 322 4.45 12.05 18.53
C LYS A 322 4.33 13.57 18.48
N MET A 323 5.36 14.27 18.96
CA MET A 323 5.31 15.73 19.04
C MET A 323 5.82 16.39 17.78
N LYS A 324 5.24 17.55 17.55
CA LYS A 324 5.56 18.51 16.50
C LYS A 324 6.85 19.26 16.80
N THR A 325 7.48 19.81 15.77
CA THR A 325 8.59 20.76 15.89
C THR A 325 8.08 22.18 16.06
#